data_AF-A0A6P0Y3H6-F1
#
_entry.id   AF-A0A6P0Y3H6-F1
#
_cell.length_a   1.000
_cell.length_b   1.000
_cell.length_c   1.000
_cell.angle_alpha   90.00
_cell.angle_beta   90.00
_cell.angle_gamma   90.00
#
_symmetry.space_group_name_H-M   'P 1'
#
loop_
_entity.id
_entity.type
_entity.pdbx_description
1 polymer ?
#
loop_
_entity_poly.entity_id
_entity_poly.type
_entity_poly.pdbx_seq_one_letter_code
_entity_poly.pdbx_strand_id
1 'polypeptide(L)' 'FEENQLTNHTLGMTYQLKSLGEVKPVIDAGGLFAYARQTGMISQKPS' A
#
# COMPACT_ATOMS: atom_id res chain seq x y z
N PHE A 1 5.94 2.22 -6.51
CA PHE A 1 5.21 0.94 -6.66
C PHE A 1 4.75 0.69 -8.11
N GLU A 2 5.06 1.56 -9.07
CA GLU A 2 4.37 1.59 -10.38
C GLU A 2 4.62 0.37 -11.27
N GLU A 3 5.77 -0.30 -11.15
CA GLU A 3 6.09 -1.42 -12.03
C GLU A 3 5.54 -2.78 -11.56
N ASN A 4 5.11 -2.92 -10.30
CA ASN A 4 4.69 -4.20 -9.70
C ASN A 4 5.64 -5.38 -10.02
N GLN A 5 6.95 -5.14 -10.06
CA GLN A 5 7.94 -6.15 -10.44
C GLN A 5 8.96 -6.38 -9.32
N LEU A 6 9.45 -7.62 -9.24
CA LEU A 6 10.55 -8.01 -8.38
C LEU A 6 11.73 -8.43 -9.26
N THR A 7 12.84 -7.72 -9.16
CA THR A 7 14.09 -8.08 -9.86
C THR A 7 15.04 -8.78 -8.90
N ASN A 8 15.40 -10.02 -9.23
CA ASN A 8 16.46 -10.77 -8.55
C ASN A 8 17.78 -10.55 -9.28
N HIS A 9 18.64 -9.71 -8.71
CA HIS A 9 19.94 -9.36 -9.29
C HIS A 9 20.95 -10.51 -9.29
N THR A 10 20.85 -11.47 -8.37
CA THR A 10 21.73 -12.65 -8.30
C THR A 10 21.50 -13.59 -9.47
N LEU A 11 20.25 -13.70 -9.93
CA LEU A 11 19.84 -14.57 -11.02
C LEU A 11 19.58 -13.82 -12.34
N GLY A 12 19.60 -12.49 -12.33
CA GLY A 12 19.28 -11.65 -13.49
C GLY A 12 17.84 -11.77 -13.97
N MET A 13 16.91 -12.20 -13.10
CA MET A 13 15.52 -12.47 -13.46
C MET A 13 14.57 -11.44 -12.88
N THR A 14 13.55 -11.05 -13.65
CA THR A 14 12.46 -10.17 -13.21
C THR A 14 11.14 -10.94 -13.18
N TYR A 15 10.40 -10.77 -12.10
CA TYR A 15 9.11 -11.43 -11.86
C TYR A 15 8.00 -10.38 -11.76
N GLN A 16 6.91 -10.60 -12.47
CA GLN A 16 5.71 -9.79 -12.31
C GLN A 16 5.02 -10.19 -11.00
N LEU A 17 4.82 -9.21 -10.12
CA LEU A 17 4.07 -9.37 -8.88
C LEU A 17 2.57 -9.19 -9.16
N LYS A 18 1.75 -9.82 -8.31
CA LYS A 18 0.31 -9.55 -8.29
C LYS A 18 0.07 -8.09 -7.90
N SER A 19 -0.94 -7.48 -8.51
CA SER A 19 -1.38 -6.14 -8.12
C SER A 19 -1.75 -6.13 -6.64
N LEU A 20 -1.36 -5.06 -5.94
CA LEU A 20 -1.80 -4.79 -4.58
C LEU A 20 -3.32 -4.55 -4.52
N GLY A 21 -3.98 -4.27 -5.64
CA GLY A 21 -5.41 -4.04 -5.68
C GLY A 21 -5.81 -2.85 -4.79
N GLU A 22 -6.86 -3.05 -4.00
CA GLU A 22 -7.47 -2.00 -3.16
C GLU A 22 -6.69 -1.66 -1.89
N VAL A 23 -5.58 -2.36 -1.57
CA VAL A 23 -4.81 -2.07 -0.35
C VAL A 23 -3.82 -0.91 -0.53
N LYS A 24 -3.65 -0.39 -1.75
CA LYS A 24 -2.75 0.73 -2.03
C LYS A 24 -3.03 1.98 -1.17
N PRO A 25 -4.27 2.47 -1.02
CA PRO A 25 -4.57 3.64 -0.19
C PRO A 25 -4.23 3.43 1.29
N VAL A 26 -4.33 2.20 1.78
CA VAL A 26 -3.99 1.84 3.15
C VAL A 26 -2.48 1.93 3.39
N ILE A 27 -1.69 1.44 2.44
CA ILE A 27 -0.22 1.53 2.50
C ILE A 27 0.22 2.99 2.38
N ASP A 28 -0.34 3.73 1.42
CA ASP A 28 -0.01 5.15 1.20
C ASP A 28 -0.35 6.01 2.43
N ALA A 29 -1.44 5.70 3.14
CA ALA A 29 -1.81 6.39 4.38
C ALA A 29 -0.89 6.05 5.58
N GLY A 30 0.02 5.09 5.45
CA GLY A 30 0.90 4.64 6.54
C GLY A 30 0.24 3.63 7.49
N GLY A 31 -0.79 2.92 7.02
CA GLY A 31 -1.46 1.85 7.76
C GLY A 31 -2.98 2.02 7.89
N LEU A 32 -3.64 0.96 8.33
CA LEU A 32 -5.12 0.85 8.34
C LEU A 32 -5.79 1.93 9.19
N PHE A 33 -5.28 2.23 10.38
CA PHE A 33 -5.87 3.25 11.24
C PHE A 33 -5.67 4.66 10.71
N ALA A 34 -4.57 4.93 10.01
CA ALA A 34 -4.33 6.21 9.39
C ALA A 34 -5.27 6.41 8.19
N TYR A 35 -5.42 5.39 7.36
CA TYR A 35 -6.41 5.36 6.29
C TYR A 35 -7.83 5.60 6.82
N ALA A 36 -8.24 4.85 7.84
CA ALA A 36 -9.57 4.97 8.45
C ALA A 36 -9.85 6.36 9.03
N ARG A 37 -8.83 7.07 9.54
CA ARG A 37 -8.97 8.48 9.96
C ARG A 37 -9.11 9.42 8.77
N GLN A 38 -8.33 9.23 7.71
CA GLN A 38 -8.38 10.07 6.51
C GLN A 38 -9.71 9.95 5.75
N THR A 39 -10.29 8.75 5.72
CA THR A 39 -11.57 8.47 5.05
C THR A 39 -12.78 8.72 5.94
N GLY A 40 -12.59 9.21 7.18
CA GLY A 40 -13.69 9.51 8.09
C GLY A 40 -14.36 8.29 8.71
N MET A 41 -13.78 7.09 8.57
CA MET A 41 -14.28 5.87 9.22
C MET A 41 -14.06 5.90 10.75
N ILE A 42 -13.05 6.62 11.22
CA ILE A 42 -12.80 6.85 12.65
C ILE A 42 -12.98 8.34 12.93
N SER A 43 -13.93 8.67 13.81
CA SER A 43 -14.14 10.03 14.28
C SER A 43 -12.89 10.53 15.02
N GLN A 44 -12.36 11.68 14.59
CA GLN A 44 -11.28 12.33 15.33
C GLN A 44 -11.86 12.87 16.64
N LYS A 45 -11.16 12.61 17.75
CA LYS A 45 -11.62 13.01 19.09
C LYS A 45 -11.94 14.52 19.06
N PRO A 46 -13.17 14.94 19.37
CA PRO A 46 -13.46 16.37 19.46
C PRO A 46 -12.63 16.92 20.62
N SER A 47 -11.87 17.99 20.33
CA SER A 47 -11.12 18.74 21.33
C SER A 47 -12.01 19.68 22.12
#